data_AF-A0A9W9KDB7-F1
#
_entry.id   AF-A0A9W9KDB7-F1
#
_cell.length_a   1.000
_cell.length_b   1.000
_cell.length_c   1.000
_cell.angle_alpha   90.00
_cell.angle_beta   90.00
_cell.angle_gamma   90.00
#
_symmetry.space_group_name_H-M   'P 1'
#
loop_
_entity.id
_entity.type
_entity.pdbx_description
1 polymer ?
#
loop_
_entity_poly.entity_id
_entity_poly.type
_entity_poly.pdbx_seq_one_letter_code
_entity_poly.pdbx_strand_id
1 'polypeptide(L)'
;MERDLQRQLDNRSWLRRDAESIENQWRSQVLPHFERTVKFGFDITEGLEGSEHFALYGLKADAGKKFPKDKIEVSRHPIAFETLVARGAVYRSINKSQGPSRRTAANIGILQTEVYNPVDFQGHRDAEPSRPSVDGQEYVEDTAQWIIKKGVIMHWNQSHKEANYRNFSIHDRWVIKQDVYYNQILDKAKDHFPVEHPQNQG
;
A
#
# COMPACT_ATOMS: atom_id res chain seq x y z
N MET A 1 -13.72 1.80 -6.18
CA MET A 1 -13.22 1.60 -7.56
C MET A 1 -14.34 1.71 -8.59
N GLU A 2 -15.25 0.74 -8.73
CA GLU A 2 -16.36 0.82 -9.72
C GLU A 2 -17.23 2.07 -9.52
N ARG A 3 -17.64 2.36 -8.28
CA ARG A 3 -18.43 3.55 -7.94
C ARG A 3 -17.71 4.88 -8.19
N ASP A 4 -16.38 4.91 -8.03
CA ASP A 4 -15.58 6.12 -8.27
C ASP A 4 -15.38 6.37 -9.76
N LEU A 5 -15.15 5.30 -10.52
CA LEU A 5 -15.08 5.35 -11.98
C LEU A 5 -16.41 5.83 -12.56
N GLN A 6 -17.51 5.31 -12.03
CA GLN A 6 -18.86 5.69 -12.43
C GLN A 6 -19.14 7.18 -12.19
N ARG A 7 -18.78 7.67 -10.98
CA ARG A 7 -18.88 9.09 -10.63
C ARG A 7 -18.00 10.00 -11.52
N GLN A 8 -16.87 9.49 -12.03
CA GLN A 8 -16.01 10.23 -12.96
C GLN A 8 -16.55 10.25 -14.40
N LEU A 9 -17.27 9.21 -14.83
CA LEU A 9 -17.86 9.10 -16.16
C LEU A 9 -19.17 9.90 -16.27
N ASP A 10 -19.98 9.94 -15.20
CA ASP A 10 -21.26 10.66 -15.15
C ASP A 10 -21.13 12.18 -15.39
N ASN A 11 -19.99 12.76 -15.02
CA ASN A 11 -19.75 14.21 -15.10
C ASN A 11 -19.25 14.70 -16.47
N ARG A 12 -19.18 13.86 -17.50
CA ARG A 12 -18.58 14.22 -18.80
C ARG A 12 -19.61 14.17 -19.94
N SER A 13 -20.13 15.33 -20.32
CA SER A 13 -21.17 15.52 -21.36
C SER A 13 -20.76 15.07 -22.77
N TRP A 14 -19.47 14.95 -23.06
CA TRP A 14 -18.93 14.56 -24.37
C TRP A 14 -18.90 13.03 -24.61
N LEU A 15 -19.29 12.23 -23.62
CA LEU A 15 -19.32 10.76 -23.69
C LEU A 15 -20.67 10.18 -24.18
N ARG A 16 -21.56 11.04 -24.68
CA ARG A 16 -22.87 10.65 -25.22
C ARG A 16 -22.97 11.04 -26.69
N ARG A 17 -23.04 10.04 -27.57
CA ARG A 17 -23.50 10.23 -28.95
C ARG A 17 -24.41 9.06 -29.33
N ASP A 18 -25.49 9.35 -30.03
CA ASP A 18 -26.41 8.40 -30.68
C ASP A 18 -26.99 7.33 -29.74
N ALA A 19 -27.67 7.78 -28.68
CA ALA A 19 -28.48 6.98 -27.74
C ALA A 19 -27.73 5.96 -26.84
N GLU A 20 -26.47 5.65 -27.09
CA GLU A 20 -25.65 4.80 -26.21
C GLU A 20 -24.61 5.62 -25.44
N SER A 21 -24.73 5.68 -24.11
CA SER A 21 -23.68 6.24 -23.27
C SER A 21 -22.44 5.33 -23.28
N ILE A 22 -21.25 5.90 -23.11
CA ILE A 22 -20.04 5.09 -22.91
C ILE A 22 -20.17 4.12 -21.74
N GLU A 23 -20.98 4.49 -20.74
CA GLU A 23 -21.26 3.65 -19.58
C GLU A 23 -22.08 2.43 -19.97
N ASN A 24 -23.09 2.60 -20.84
CA ASN A 24 -23.85 1.48 -21.38
C ASN A 24 -22.95 0.58 -22.21
N GLN A 25 -22.13 1.13 -23.12
CA GLN A 25 -21.19 0.34 -23.91
C GLN A 25 -20.16 -0.38 -23.02
N TRP A 26 -19.68 0.27 -21.97
CA TRP A 26 -18.80 -0.33 -20.97
C TRP A 26 -19.48 -1.51 -20.26
N ARG A 27 -20.70 -1.32 -19.75
CA ARG A 27 -21.44 -2.33 -18.97
C ARG A 27 -21.95 -3.48 -19.84
N SER A 28 -22.37 -3.22 -21.08
CA SER A 28 -23.03 -4.22 -21.93
C SER A 28 -22.08 -4.92 -22.91
N GLN A 29 -20.99 -4.28 -23.30
CA GLN A 29 -20.06 -4.80 -24.30
C GLN A 29 -18.67 -5.06 -23.70
N VAL A 30 -18.05 -4.04 -23.10
CA VAL A 30 -16.64 -4.13 -22.68
C VAL A 30 -16.46 -5.03 -21.45
N LEU A 31 -17.22 -4.80 -20.39
CA LEU A 31 -17.08 -5.50 -19.11
C LEU A 31 -17.44 -6.99 -19.20
N PRO A 32 -18.55 -7.40 -19.86
CA PRO A 32 -18.87 -8.81 -20.02
C PRO A 32 -17.85 -9.55 -20.90
N HIS A 33 -17.34 -8.90 -21.96
CA HIS A 33 -16.30 -9.47 -22.80
C HIS A 33 -14.96 -9.59 -22.08
N PHE A 34 -14.57 -8.59 -21.30
CA PHE A 34 -13.38 -8.65 -20.45
C PHE A 34 -13.49 -9.78 -19.42
N GLU A 35 -14.61 -9.84 -18.69
CA GLU A 35 -14.81 -10.87 -17.68
C GLU A 35 -14.79 -12.27 -18.32
N ARG A 36 -15.53 -12.50 -19.41
CA ARG A 36 -15.63 -13.85 -20.01
C ARG A 36 -14.42 -14.27 -20.81
N THR A 37 -13.86 -13.39 -21.63
CA THR A 37 -12.84 -13.75 -22.62
C THR A 37 -11.42 -13.49 -22.08
N VAL A 38 -11.20 -12.38 -21.38
CA VAL A 38 -9.88 -12.00 -20.88
C VAL A 38 -9.61 -12.61 -19.50
N LYS A 39 -10.61 -12.63 -18.62
CA LYS A 39 -10.44 -13.07 -17.22
C LYS A 39 -10.79 -14.55 -17.01
N PHE A 40 -11.91 -15.04 -17.55
CA PHE A 40 -12.34 -16.44 -17.39
C PHE A 40 -11.80 -17.37 -18.48
N GLY A 41 -11.64 -16.90 -19.72
CA GLY A 41 -11.04 -17.65 -20.84
C GLY A 41 -9.52 -17.71 -20.83
N PHE A 42 -8.89 -17.32 -19.71
CA PHE A 42 -7.44 -17.26 -19.59
C PHE A 42 -6.86 -18.66 -19.39
N ASP A 43 -6.41 -19.27 -20.50
CA ASP A 43 -5.66 -20.53 -20.46
C ASP A 43 -4.19 -20.24 -20.12
N ILE A 44 -3.72 -20.78 -19.00
CA ILE A 44 -2.32 -20.63 -18.54
C ILE A 44 -1.31 -21.45 -19.37
N THR A 45 -1.80 -22.35 -20.23
CA THR A 45 -1.01 -23.26 -21.06
C THR A 45 -0.81 -22.75 -22.48
N GLU A 46 -1.71 -21.89 -22.97
CA GLU A 46 -1.56 -21.21 -24.25
C GLU A 46 -0.79 -19.88 -24.06
N GLY A 47 0.21 -19.64 -24.90
CA GLY A 47 1.02 -18.42 -24.85
C GLY A 47 0.18 -17.16 -25.06
N LEU A 48 0.66 -16.03 -24.55
CA LEU A 48 -0.03 -14.73 -24.54
C LEU A 48 -0.04 -14.01 -25.90
N GLU A 49 0.20 -14.70 -27.01
CA GLU A 49 0.38 -14.04 -28.30
C GLU A 49 -0.97 -13.62 -28.92
N GLY A 50 -1.02 -12.39 -29.46
CA GLY A 50 -2.18 -11.86 -30.19
C GLY A 50 -2.55 -10.42 -29.84
N SER A 51 -3.70 -9.99 -30.34
CA SER A 51 -4.38 -8.74 -29.97
C SER A 51 -5.86 -9.04 -29.72
N GLU A 52 -6.44 -8.35 -28.74
CA GLU A 52 -7.89 -8.32 -28.60
C GLU A 52 -8.43 -6.92 -28.80
N HIS A 53 -9.67 -6.84 -29.26
CA HIS A 53 -10.30 -5.60 -29.62
C HIS A 53 -11.61 -5.44 -28.87
N PHE A 54 -11.76 -4.31 -28.20
CA PHE A 54 -13.04 -3.88 -27.66
C PHE A 54 -13.66 -2.89 -28.64
N ALA A 55 -14.87 -3.19 -29.11
CA ALA A 55 -15.65 -2.21 -29.86
C ALA A 55 -16.16 -1.14 -28.88
N LEU A 56 -15.90 0.12 -29.21
CA LEU A 56 -16.36 1.29 -28.45
C LEU A 56 -16.79 2.34 -29.46
N TYR A 57 -18.09 2.42 -29.69
CA TYR A 57 -18.72 3.30 -30.65
C TYR A 57 -18.59 4.77 -30.22
N GLY A 58 -18.21 5.63 -31.17
CA GLY A 58 -18.07 7.08 -30.94
C GLY A 58 -16.65 7.53 -30.63
N LEU A 59 -15.67 6.62 -30.63
CA LEU A 59 -14.26 6.99 -30.56
C LEU A 59 -13.78 7.60 -31.88
N LYS A 60 -13.25 8.82 -31.80
CA LYS A 60 -12.49 9.40 -32.91
C LYS A 60 -11.14 8.69 -33.00
N ALA A 61 -10.75 8.33 -34.22
CA ALA A 61 -9.45 7.71 -34.44
C ALA A 61 -8.32 8.65 -34.00
N ASP A 62 -7.32 8.10 -33.31
CA ASP A 62 -6.11 8.80 -32.89
C ASP A 62 -4.90 7.88 -33.16
N ALA A 63 -4.14 8.20 -34.20
CA ALA A 63 -2.99 7.43 -34.63
C ALA A 63 -1.83 7.46 -33.62
N GLY A 64 -1.70 8.53 -32.82
CA GLY A 64 -0.65 8.66 -31.81
C GLY A 64 -0.88 7.75 -30.60
N LYS A 65 -2.13 7.36 -30.35
CA LYS A 65 -2.52 6.51 -29.22
C LYS A 65 -2.96 5.11 -29.62
N LYS A 66 -2.75 4.72 -30.88
CA LYS A 66 -3.19 3.44 -31.45
C LYS A 66 -4.70 3.17 -31.22
N PHE A 67 -5.52 4.21 -31.34
CA PHE A 67 -6.99 4.08 -31.27
C PHE A 67 -7.57 4.08 -32.68
N PRO A 68 -7.81 2.90 -33.31
CA PRO A 68 -8.60 2.83 -34.53
C PRO A 68 -10.03 3.34 -34.29
N LYS A 69 -10.69 3.80 -35.36
CA LYS A 69 -12.07 4.29 -35.29
C LYS A 69 -12.98 3.22 -34.68
N ASP A 70 -13.77 3.62 -33.69
CA ASP A 70 -14.74 2.77 -32.97
C ASP A 70 -14.16 1.52 -32.28
N LYS A 71 -12.84 1.46 -32.06
CA LYS A 71 -12.17 0.28 -31.49
C LYS A 71 -11.01 0.68 -30.56
N ILE A 72 -10.92 -0.01 -29.43
CA ILE A 72 -9.71 -0.05 -28.61
C ILE A 72 -9.01 -1.37 -28.88
N GLU A 73 -7.78 -1.29 -29.38
CA GLU A 73 -6.90 -2.44 -29.49
C GLU A 73 -6.13 -2.61 -28.18
N VAL A 74 -6.36 -3.73 -27.51
CA VAL A 74 -5.57 -4.19 -26.38
C VAL A 74 -4.62 -5.24 -26.92
N SER A 75 -3.41 -4.78 -27.23
CA SER A 75 -2.31 -5.67 -27.57
C SER A 75 -2.08 -6.66 -26.43
N ARG A 76 -2.12 -7.96 -26.74
CA ARG A 76 -1.71 -9.02 -25.81
C ARG A 76 -0.20 -9.26 -25.85
N HIS A 77 0.55 -8.43 -26.60
CA HIS A 77 2.00 -8.53 -26.70
C HIS A 77 2.65 -8.67 -25.32
N PRO A 78 3.82 -9.34 -25.26
CA PRO A 78 4.57 -9.41 -24.03
C PRO A 78 4.85 -7.97 -23.58
N ILE A 79 4.19 -7.58 -22.49
CA ILE A 79 4.45 -6.39 -21.68
C ILE A 79 3.88 -5.07 -22.27
N ALA A 80 2.55 -4.99 -22.43
CA ALA A 80 1.86 -3.70 -22.28
C ALA A 80 1.83 -3.35 -20.76
N PHE A 81 2.69 -2.43 -20.33
CA PHE A 81 2.82 -1.99 -18.92
C PHE A 81 1.47 -1.58 -18.31
N GLU A 82 0.55 -1.09 -19.15
CA GLU A 82 -0.76 -0.58 -18.79
C GLU A 82 -1.67 -1.65 -18.18
N THR A 83 -1.51 -2.93 -18.57
CA THR A 83 -2.35 -4.03 -18.08
C THR A 83 -1.68 -4.90 -17.02
N LEU A 84 -0.39 -4.68 -16.75
CA LEU A 84 0.42 -5.54 -15.88
C LEU A 84 -0.15 -5.65 -14.45
N VAL A 85 -0.63 -4.52 -13.91
CA VAL A 85 -1.24 -4.47 -12.57
C VAL A 85 -2.55 -5.25 -12.51
N ALA A 86 -3.43 -5.06 -13.50
CA ALA A 86 -4.71 -5.78 -13.57
C ALA A 86 -4.51 -7.29 -13.73
N ARG A 87 -3.55 -7.69 -14.58
CA ARG A 87 -3.16 -9.09 -14.78
C ARG A 87 -2.64 -9.71 -13.48
N GLY A 88 -1.73 -9.02 -12.78
CA GLY A 88 -1.22 -9.47 -11.48
C GLY A 88 -2.34 -9.63 -10.43
N ALA A 89 -3.34 -8.75 -10.44
CA ALA A 89 -4.49 -8.84 -9.55
C ALA A 89 -5.38 -10.07 -9.85
N VAL A 90 -5.67 -10.34 -11.13
CA VAL A 90 -6.43 -11.53 -11.55
C VAL A 90 -5.67 -12.80 -11.18
N TYR A 91 -4.38 -12.90 -11.50
CA TYR A 91 -3.55 -14.04 -11.10
C TYR A 91 -3.56 -14.26 -9.58
N ARG A 92 -3.43 -13.20 -8.78
CA ARG A 92 -3.47 -13.32 -7.31
C ARG A 92 -4.85 -13.73 -6.79
N SER A 93 -5.92 -13.37 -7.50
CA SER A 93 -7.29 -13.77 -7.13
C SER A 93 -7.53 -15.27 -7.31
N ILE A 94 -6.91 -15.87 -8.34
CA ILE A 94 -7.04 -17.29 -8.69
C ILE A 94 -6.12 -18.15 -7.81
N ASN A 95 -4.87 -17.72 -7.60
CA ASN A 95 -3.90 -18.44 -6.78
C ASN A 95 -3.35 -17.56 -5.65
N LYS A 96 -3.84 -17.81 -4.43
CA LYS A 96 -3.38 -17.11 -3.22
C LYS A 96 -2.19 -17.78 -2.53
N SER A 97 -1.91 -19.04 -2.83
CA SER A 97 -0.88 -19.85 -2.16
C SER A 97 0.54 -19.64 -2.68
N GLN A 98 0.69 -19.24 -3.95
CA GLN A 98 1.99 -19.00 -4.61
C GLN A 98 2.26 -17.53 -4.95
N GLY A 99 1.60 -16.60 -4.26
CA GLY A 99 1.79 -15.19 -4.57
C GLY A 99 3.08 -14.64 -3.94
N PRO A 100 3.64 -13.53 -4.49
CA PRO A 100 4.93 -13.01 -4.10
C PRO A 100 4.99 -12.68 -2.60
N SER A 101 6.15 -12.97 -2.00
CA SER A 101 6.48 -12.59 -0.63
C SER A 101 6.33 -11.08 -0.45
N ARG A 102 5.65 -10.67 0.62
CA ARG A 102 5.44 -9.25 0.94
C ARG A 102 6.66 -8.74 1.69
N ARG A 103 7.45 -7.90 1.03
CA ARG A 103 8.58 -7.20 1.66
C ARG A 103 8.11 -5.84 2.18
N THR A 104 8.45 -5.51 3.42
CA THR A 104 8.12 -4.22 4.04
C THR A 104 8.88 -3.09 3.35
N ALA A 105 8.16 -2.02 2.99
CA ALA A 105 8.74 -0.88 2.28
C ALA A 105 9.31 0.20 3.22
N ALA A 106 8.96 0.14 4.50
CA ALA A 106 9.33 1.14 5.50
C ALA A 106 9.46 0.49 6.88
N ASN A 107 10.12 1.20 7.77
CA ASN A 107 10.09 0.91 9.19
C ASN A 107 8.82 1.54 9.79
N ILE A 108 8.14 0.79 10.65
CA ILE A 108 7.01 1.26 11.44
C ILE A 108 7.38 1.04 12.88
N GLY A 109 7.37 2.12 13.66
CA GLY A 109 7.71 2.11 15.07
C GLY A 109 6.63 2.71 15.93
N ILE A 110 6.77 2.52 17.23
CA ILE A 110 5.97 3.16 18.26
C ILE A 110 6.90 3.91 19.20
N LEU A 111 6.44 5.05 19.72
CA LEU A 111 7.17 5.78 20.75
C LEU A 111 6.84 5.24 22.14
N GLN A 112 7.87 5.10 22.95
CA GLN A 112 7.80 4.56 24.31
C GLN A 112 8.60 5.43 25.28
N THR A 113 8.14 5.44 26.53
CA THR A 113 8.93 5.89 27.67
C THR A 113 9.60 4.66 28.27
N GLU A 114 10.91 4.66 28.37
CA GLU A 114 11.71 3.53 28.82
C GLU A 114 12.53 3.89 30.06
N VAL A 115 12.73 2.95 30.97
CA VAL A 115 13.63 3.16 32.12
C VAL A 115 15.05 3.39 31.60
N TYR A 116 15.73 4.40 32.13
CA TYR A 116 17.10 4.71 31.75
C TYR A 116 18.01 3.50 32.02
N ASN A 117 18.56 2.96 30.94
CA ASN A 117 19.39 1.75 30.96
C ASN A 117 20.48 1.82 29.87
N PRO A 118 21.54 2.60 30.09
CA PRO A 118 22.63 2.78 29.12
C PRO A 118 23.52 1.54 28.97
N VAL A 119 23.40 0.56 29.86
CA VAL A 119 24.15 -0.71 29.79
C VAL A 119 23.61 -1.55 28.64
N ASP A 120 22.30 -1.81 28.65
CA ASP A 120 21.65 -2.68 27.67
C ASP A 120 21.23 -1.94 26.40
N PHE A 121 20.83 -0.66 26.53
CA PHE A 121 20.33 0.13 25.41
C PHE A 121 21.32 1.20 24.99
N GLN A 122 21.95 0.98 23.82
CA GLN A 122 22.93 1.93 23.28
C GLN A 122 22.34 3.33 23.11
N GLY A 123 21.09 3.45 22.65
CA GLY A 123 20.45 4.75 22.42
C GLY A 123 20.16 5.54 23.69
N HIS A 124 20.23 4.91 24.87
CA HIS A 124 20.13 5.61 26.15
C HIS A 124 21.44 6.30 26.54
N ARG A 125 22.60 5.88 26.01
CA ARG A 125 23.90 6.47 26.39
C ARG A 125 24.01 7.94 26.01
N ASP A 126 23.41 8.29 24.89
CA ASP A 126 23.46 9.64 24.30
C ASP A 126 22.18 10.44 24.60
N ALA A 127 21.23 9.85 25.33
CA ALA A 127 19.98 10.50 25.73
C ALA A 127 20.13 11.19 27.09
N GLU A 128 19.48 12.34 27.26
CA GLU A 128 19.35 12.98 28.57
C GLU A 128 18.15 12.36 29.29
N PRO A 129 18.34 11.59 30.37
CA PRO A 129 17.23 11.03 31.11
C PRO A 129 16.45 12.13 31.85
N SER A 130 15.15 11.88 32.04
CA SER A 130 14.29 12.71 32.87
C SER A 130 14.79 12.71 34.31
N ARG A 131 14.41 13.76 35.06
CA ARG A 131 14.56 13.74 36.51
C ARG A 131 13.83 12.54 37.12
N PRO A 132 14.30 12.01 38.27
CA PRO A 132 13.68 10.87 38.92
C PRO A 132 12.18 11.07 39.08
N SER A 133 11.41 10.10 38.62
CA SER A 133 9.96 10.08 38.72
C SER A 133 9.51 9.86 40.17
N VAL A 134 8.19 9.85 40.41
CA VAL A 134 7.59 9.51 41.71
C VAL A 134 8.02 8.14 42.26
N ASP A 135 8.52 7.24 41.42
CA ASP A 135 9.05 5.94 41.79
C ASP A 135 10.59 5.92 42.00
N GLY A 136 11.25 7.06 41.85
CA GLY A 136 12.70 7.20 41.99
C GLY A 136 13.50 6.72 40.78
N GLN A 137 12.86 6.33 39.68
CA GLN A 137 13.53 5.93 38.44
C GLN A 137 13.68 7.08 37.46
N GLU A 138 14.76 7.05 36.69
CA GLU A 138 15.01 7.94 35.57
C GLU A 138 14.50 7.30 34.28
N TYR A 139 13.97 8.10 33.36
CA TYR A 139 13.35 7.61 32.12
C TYR A 139 13.91 8.33 30.89
N VAL A 140 13.90 7.64 29.76
CA VAL A 140 14.08 8.24 28.43
C VAL A 140 12.73 8.27 27.75
N GLU A 141 12.31 9.46 27.35
CA GLU A 141 11.05 9.69 26.66
C GLU A 141 11.22 9.62 25.13
N ASP A 142 10.12 9.40 24.42
CA ASP A 142 10.06 9.37 22.95
C ASP A 142 11.08 8.46 22.28
N THR A 143 11.34 7.32 22.92
CA THR A 143 12.23 6.29 22.41
C THR A 143 11.52 5.45 21.34
N ALA A 144 12.12 5.32 20.15
CA ALA A 144 11.54 4.59 19.04
C ALA A 144 11.79 3.07 19.18
N GLN A 145 10.70 2.30 19.17
CA GLN A 145 10.71 0.85 19.05
C GLN A 145 10.15 0.43 17.69
N TRP A 146 10.99 -0.11 16.80
CA TRP A 146 10.61 -0.45 15.42
C TRP A 146 9.98 -1.83 15.33
N ILE A 147 8.67 -1.89 15.53
CA ILE A 147 7.86 -3.12 15.49
C ILE A 147 7.84 -3.80 14.11
N ILE A 148 8.01 -3.04 13.03
CA ILE A 148 8.15 -3.58 11.67
C ILE A 148 9.37 -2.90 11.05
N LYS A 149 10.37 -3.68 10.65
CA LYS A 149 11.58 -3.15 10.00
C LYS A 149 11.49 -3.27 8.48
N LYS A 150 12.05 -2.29 7.77
CA LYS A 150 12.10 -2.24 6.29
C LYS A 150 12.89 -3.43 5.73
N GLY A 151 12.45 -3.94 4.59
CA GLY A 151 13.13 -5.01 3.87
C GLY A 151 12.86 -6.42 4.37
N VAL A 152 12.03 -6.59 5.42
CA VAL A 152 11.66 -7.88 6.00
C VAL A 152 10.50 -8.49 5.22
N ILE A 153 10.57 -9.80 4.98
CA ILE A 153 9.45 -10.57 4.42
C ILE A 153 8.45 -10.85 5.53
N MET A 154 7.20 -10.42 5.34
CA MET A 154 6.12 -10.57 6.31
C MET A 154 5.07 -11.57 5.84
N HIS A 155 4.56 -12.37 6.77
CA HIS A 155 3.36 -13.16 6.53
C HIS A 155 2.10 -12.26 6.52
N TRP A 156 1.07 -12.68 5.79
CA TRP A 156 -0.14 -11.88 5.56
C TRP A 156 -0.98 -11.63 6.83
N ASN A 157 -0.79 -12.43 7.87
CA ASN A 157 -1.48 -12.37 9.17
C ASN A 157 -0.51 -12.23 10.36
N GLN A 158 0.71 -11.77 10.12
CA GLN A 158 1.69 -11.59 11.18
C GLN A 158 1.26 -10.45 12.12
N SER A 159 1.23 -10.72 13.42
CA SER A 159 0.93 -9.75 14.46
C SER A 159 2.15 -9.52 15.35
N HIS A 160 2.36 -8.28 15.77
CA HIS A 160 3.36 -7.92 16.77
C HIS A 160 2.65 -7.56 18.07
N LYS A 161 3.25 -7.93 19.20
CA LYS A 161 2.77 -7.59 20.54
C LYS A 161 3.91 -6.95 21.29
N GLU A 162 3.66 -5.76 21.82
CA GLU A 162 4.62 -5.02 22.63
C GLU A 162 3.94 -4.53 23.91
N ALA A 163 4.73 -4.38 24.96
CA ALA A 163 4.32 -3.72 26.18
C ALA A 163 4.69 -2.23 26.08
N ASN A 164 3.77 -1.35 26.47
CA ASN A 164 4.03 0.09 26.56
C ASN A 164 3.82 0.53 28.00
N TYR A 165 4.80 1.24 28.55
CA TYR A 165 4.74 1.81 29.88
C TYR A 165 4.60 3.33 29.75
N ARG A 166 3.70 3.90 30.54
CA ARG A 166 3.51 5.35 30.61
C ARG A 166 3.32 5.77 32.05
N ASN A 167 4.02 6.83 32.42
CA ASN A 167 3.83 7.51 33.69
C ASN A 167 2.71 8.55 33.52
N PHE A 168 1.83 8.65 34.50
CA PHE A 168 0.76 9.64 34.56
C PHE A 168 0.62 10.17 35.98
N SER A 169 0.26 11.44 36.11
CA SER A 169 -0.05 12.04 37.41
C SER A 169 -1.36 11.47 37.97
N ILE A 170 -1.52 11.49 39.29
CA ILE A 170 -2.74 11.05 39.98
C ILE A 170 -4.00 11.81 39.53
N HIS A 171 -3.82 13.02 38.99
CA HIS A 171 -4.90 13.86 38.48
C HIS A 171 -5.08 13.80 36.97
N ASP A 172 -4.22 13.06 36.26
CA ASP A 172 -4.33 12.92 34.82
C ASP A 172 -5.48 11.98 34.45
N ARG A 173 -6.15 12.29 33.34
CA ARG A 173 -7.13 11.36 32.76
C ARG A 173 -6.38 10.17 32.19
N TRP A 174 -6.88 8.97 32.46
CA TRP A 174 -6.32 7.72 31.93
C TRP A 174 -6.61 7.59 30.43
N VAL A 175 -5.77 8.22 29.62
CA VAL A 175 -5.84 8.21 28.17
C VAL A 175 -4.55 7.60 27.66
N ILE A 176 -4.66 6.45 27.00
CA ILE A 176 -3.55 5.87 26.25
C ILE A 176 -3.59 6.50 24.86
N LYS A 177 -2.56 7.27 24.53
CA LYS A 177 -2.24 7.69 23.17
C LYS A 177 -1.03 6.89 22.73
N GLN A 178 -0.93 6.54 21.46
CA GLN A 178 0.28 5.93 20.94
C GLN A 178 0.54 6.48 19.56
N ASP A 179 1.72 7.08 19.41
CA ASP A 179 2.16 7.64 18.15
C ASP A 179 2.87 6.55 17.37
N VAL A 180 2.42 6.36 16.13
CA VAL A 180 3.01 5.42 15.19
C VAL A 180 3.94 6.21 14.29
N TYR A 181 5.22 5.85 14.33
CA TYR A 181 6.24 6.43 13.46
C TYR A 181 6.41 5.62 12.20
N TYR A 182 6.57 6.32 11.08
CA TYR A 182 6.79 5.72 9.76
C TYR A 182 8.05 6.32 9.16
N ASN A 183 9.02 5.48 8.82
CA ASN A 183 10.23 5.91 8.13
C ASN A 183 10.59 4.98 6.97
N GLN A 184 10.43 5.47 5.74
CA GLN A 184 10.72 4.75 4.51
C GLN A 184 12.17 4.89 4.03
N ILE A 185 12.89 5.91 4.50
CA ILE A 185 14.23 6.27 4.03
C ILE A 185 15.30 5.59 4.89
N LEU A 186 15.10 5.59 6.21
CA LEU A 186 16.00 4.97 7.18
C LEU A 186 16.21 3.49 6.88
N ASP A 187 17.45 3.10 6.64
CA ASP A 187 17.86 1.70 6.47
C ASP A 187 18.44 1.15 7.76
N LYS A 188 18.12 -0.11 8.07
CA LYS A 188 18.59 -0.82 9.29
C LYS A 188 18.25 -0.09 10.59
N ALA A 189 16.98 0.29 10.74
CA ALA A 189 16.48 0.94 11.94
C ALA A 189 16.82 0.14 13.22
N LYS A 190 17.28 0.86 14.24
CA LYS A 190 17.66 0.33 15.55
C LYS A 190 16.67 0.82 16.59
N ASP A 191 16.37 -0.05 17.54
CA ASP A 191 15.43 0.23 18.62
C ASP A 191 16.14 0.99 19.74
N HIS A 192 15.35 1.57 20.65
CA HIS A 192 15.82 2.20 21.88
C HIS A 192 16.61 3.51 21.68
N PHE A 193 16.45 4.16 20.53
CA PHE A 193 16.98 5.50 20.29
C PHE A 193 15.85 6.53 20.39
N PRO A 194 16.06 7.67 21.07
CA PRO A 194 15.13 8.79 21.02
C PRO A 194 14.81 9.17 19.57
N VAL A 195 13.59 9.61 19.31
CA VAL A 195 13.13 9.90 17.95
C VAL A 195 13.97 10.97 17.25
N GLU A 196 14.43 11.98 18.00
CA GLU A 196 15.30 13.06 17.53
C GLU A 196 16.77 12.64 17.37
N HIS A 197 17.13 11.43 17.79
CA HIS A 197 18.50 10.95 17.71
C HIS A 197 18.95 10.79 16.24
N PRO A 198 20.22 11.12 15.88
CA PRO A 198 20.72 10.98 14.51
C PRO A 198 20.57 9.57 13.90
N GLN A 199 20.51 8.53 14.72
CA GLN A 199 20.25 7.15 14.26
C GLN A 199 18.84 6.93 13.71
N ASN A 200 17.88 7.80 14.03
CA ASN A 200 16.51 7.74 13.54
C ASN A 200 16.25 8.75 12.41
N GLN A 201 17.26 9.51 11.97
CA GLN A 201 17.11 10.46 10.87
C GLN A 201 17.01 9.74 9.52
N GLY A 202 16.00 10.14 8.74
CA GLY A 202 15.70 9.59 7.41
C GLY A 202 14.37 10.11 6.90
#